data_AF-A0A929KTN6-F1
#
_entry.id   AF-A0A929KTN6-F1
#
_cell.length_a   1.000
_cell.length_b   1.000
_cell.length_c   1.000
_cell.angle_alpha   90.00
_cell.angle_beta   90.00
_cell.angle_gamma   90.00
#
_symmetry.space_group_name_H-M   'P 1'
#
loop_
_entity.id
_entity.type
_entity.pdbx_description
1 polymer ?
#
loop_
_entity_poly.entity_id
_entity_poly.type
_entity_poly.pdbx_seq_one_letter_code
_entity_poly.pdbx_strand_id
1 'polypeptide(L)'
;MLPHRSIITSVVKVALGLQPIVQVTDLSMPVNIGQEQTELRDFIRLAFVALGIDIEFSGKGLHEKGVVVDMDEDTVLSLGLDADQLRFGQTVVRCSADIDAAGTYQSIDIDLSANKTTEQIVTDLVLLILTTLKGNTAG
;
A
#
# COMPACT_ATOMS: atom_id res chain seq x y z
N MET A 1 -7.21 -22.35 -3.86
CA MET A 1 -6.97 -21.43 -2.73
C MET A 1 -6.18 -20.26 -3.29
N LEU A 2 -6.88 -19.20 -3.71
CA LEU A 2 -6.28 -18.07 -4.44
C LEU A 2 -5.71 -17.09 -3.38
N PRO A 3 -4.41 -16.70 -3.43
CA PRO A 3 -3.77 -15.82 -2.43
C PRO A 3 -4.41 -14.43 -2.30
N HIS A 4 -5.31 -14.22 -1.35
CA HIS A 4 -5.76 -12.87 -0.97
C HIS A 4 -4.53 -12.00 -0.60
N ARG A 5 -4.08 -11.14 -1.51
CA ARG A 5 -2.92 -10.27 -1.29
C ARG A 5 -3.42 -8.91 -0.84
N SER A 6 -3.51 -8.70 0.48
CA SER A 6 -3.95 -7.45 1.12
C SER A 6 -3.26 -6.20 0.57
N ILE A 7 -3.96 -5.06 0.55
CA ILE A 7 -3.42 -3.74 0.15
C ILE A 7 -2.20 -3.40 1.00
N ILE A 8 -2.27 -3.73 2.29
CA ILE A 8 -1.17 -3.57 3.26
C ILE A 8 0.08 -4.26 2.75
N THR A 9 -0.05 -5.51 2.26
CA THR A 9 1.07 -6.25 1.69
C THR A 9 1.60 -5.60 0.42
N SER A 10 0.73 -5.04 -0.42
CA SER A 10 1.16 -4.36 -1.64
C SER A 10 1.91 -3.07 -1.33
N VAL A 11 1.41 -2.25 -0.38
CA VAL A 11 2.08 -1.02 0.08
C VAL A 11 3.46 -1.34 0.63
N VAL A 12 3.57 -2.35 1.50
CA VAL A 12 4.87 -2.78 2.05
C VAL A 12 5.82 -3.25 0.95
N LYS A 13 5.33 -4.02 -0.03
CA LYS A 13 6.15 -4.45 -1.17
C LYS A 13 6.62 -3.28 -2.02
N VAL A 14 5.79 -2.26 -2.22
CA VAL A 14 6.21 -1.04 -2.93
C VAL A 14 7.27 -0.28 -2.14
N ALA A 15 7.06 -0.09 -0.84
CA ALA A 15 8.03 0.57 0.03
C ALA A 15 9.38 -0.18 0.11
N LEU A 16 9.36 -1.51 0.01
CA LEU A 16 10.55 -2.35 -0.02
C LEU A 16 11.19 -2.49 -1.42
N GLY A 17 10.66 -1.85 -2.46
CA GLY A 17 11.15 -2.01 -3.83
C GLY A 17 10.85 -3.38 -4.46
N LEU A 18 10.07 -4.24 -3.79
CA LEU A 18 9.69 -5.58 -4.24
C LEU A 18 8.55 -5.57 -5.27
N GLN A 19 7.85 -4.44 -5.38
CA GLN A 19 6.77 -4.21 -6.34
C GLN A 19 6.85 -2.76 -6.82
N PRO A 20 6.72 -2.49 -8.13
CA PRO A 20 6.86 -1.11 -8.62
C PRO A 20 5.66 -0.22 -8.28
N ILE A 21 4.47 -0.81 -8.15
CA ILE A 21 3.20 -0.07 -8.06
C ILE A 21 2.09 -0.88 -7.38
N VAL A 22 1.26 -0.22 -6.58
CA VAL A 22 -0.01 -0.74 -6.09
C VAL A 22 -1.07 -0.58 -7.18
N GLN A 23 -1.65 -1.70 -7.61
CA GLN A 23 -2.75 -1.68 -8.58
C GLN A 23 -4.08 -1.86 -7.87
N VAL A 24 -5.06 -1.05 -8.23
CA VAL A 24 -6.42 -1.10 -7.71
C VAL A 24 -7.44 -0.93 -8.83
N THR A 25 -8.67 -1.39 -8.61
CA THR A 25 -9.76 -1.25 -9.58
C THR A 25 -10.50 0.08 -9.41
N ASP A 26 -10.72 0.51 -8.17
CA ASP A 26 -11.42 1.75 -7.86
C ASP A 26 -10.90 2.37 -6.55
N LEU A 27 -10.28 3.55 -6.66
CA LEU A 27 -9.78 4.33 -5.52
C LEU A 27 -10.88 5.01 -4.71
N SER A 28 -12.07 5.17 -5.30
CA SER A 28 -13.25 5.76 -4.64
C SER A 28 -14.08 4.71 -3.88
N MET A 29 -13.62 3.45 -3.85
CA MET A 29 -14.30 2.38 -3.12
C MET A 29 -14.32 2.69 -1.61
N PRO A 30 -15.48 2.58 -0.93
CA PRO A 30 -15.53 2.78 0.51
C PRO A 30 -14.84 1.64 1.28
N VAL A 31 -14.14 2.00 2.35
CA VAL A 31 -13.36 1.12 3.23
C VAL A 31 -13.74 1.42 4.69
N ASN A 32 -13.98 0.39 5.50
CA ASN A 32 -14.39 0.54 6.90
C ASN A 32 -13.22 0.30 7.85
N ILE A 33 -12.76 1.33 8.54
CA ILE A 33 -11.68 1.24 9.54
C ILE A 33 -12.32 1.42 10.92
N GLY A 34 -12.47 0.33 11.67
CA GLY A 34 -13.11 0.38 12.98
C GLY A 34 -14.58 0.84 12.91
N GLN A 35 -14.89 2.03 13.39
CA GLN A 35 -16.25 2.59 13.33
C GLN A 35 -16.39 3.69 12.27
N GLU A 36 -15.34 3.93 11.48
CA GLU A 36 -15.28 5.01 10.49
C GLU A 36 -15.26 4.43 9.07
N GLN A 37 -15.94 5.09 8.14
CA GLN A 37 -15.88 4.78 6.72
C GLN A 37 -15.03 5.84 6.01
N THR A 38 -14.02 5.39 5.30
CA THR A 38 -13.13 6.21 4.46
C THR A 38 -13.15 5.69 3.03
N GLU A 39 -12.41 6.32 2.13
CA GLU A 39 -12.23 5.83 0.77
C GLU A 39 -10.90 5.09 0.63
N LEU A 40 -10.81 4.22 -0.38
CA LEU A 40 -9.64 3.39 -0.57
C LEU A 40 -8.36 4.22 -0.78
N ARG A 41 -8.45 5.34 -1.51
CA ARG A 41 -7.33 6.27 -1.66
C ARG A 41 -6.81 6.81 -0.34
N ASP A 42 -7.71 7.17 0.57
CA ASP A 42 -7.33 7.73 1.86
C ASP A 42 -6.69 6.65 2.73
N PHE A 43 -7.23 5.44 2.69
CA PHE A 43 -6.61 4.28 3.34
C PHE A 43 -5.19 4.01 2.82
N ILE A 44 -4.98 4.00 1.50
CA ILE A 44 -3.65 3.79 0.91
C ILE A 44 -2.71 4.93 1.32
N ARG A 45 -3.18 6.19 1.29
CA ARG A 45 -2.40 7.34 1.75
C ARG A 45 -1.97 7.18 3.20
N LEU A 46 -2.89 6.83 4.10
CA LEU A 46 -2.60 6.58 5.51
C LEU A 46 -1.54 5.48 5.68
N ALA A 47 -1.63 4.41 4.88
CA ALA A 47 -0.65 3.34 4.92
C ALA A 47 0.74 3.79 4.48
N PHE A 48 0.87 4.62 3.44
CA PHE A 48 2.16 5.19 3.03
C PHE A 48 2.70 6.20 4.05
N VAL A 49 1.85 7.06 4.61
CA VAL A 49 2.24 8.04 5.63
C VAL A 49 2.79 7.35 6.88
N ALA A 50 2.21 6.22 7.28
CA ALA A 50 2.72 5.40 8.39
C ALA A 50 4.14 4.86 8.14
N LEU A 51 4.60 4.83 6.88
CA LEU A 51 5.94 4.43 6.48
C LEU A 51 6.87 5.63 6.24
N GLY A 52 6.41 6.84 6.52
CA GLY A 52 7.16 8.07 6.23
C GLY A 52 7.12 8.48 4.76
N ILE A 53 6.13 8.02 3.97
CA ILE A 53 6.01 8.35 2.55
C ILE A 53 4.69 9.11 2.33
N ASP A 54 4.74 10.34 1.85
CA ASP A 54 3.54 11.06 1.44
C ASP A 54 3.27 10.84 -0.04
N ILE A 55 2.00 10.55 -0.35
CA ILE A 55 1.52 10.37 -1.71
C ILE A 55 0.34 11.30 -1.98
N GLU A 56 0.26 11.80 -3.20
CA GLU A 56 -0.89 12.57 -3.67
C GLU A 56 -1.57 11.87 -4.85
N PHE A 57 -2.90 11.86 -4.81
CA PHE A 57 -3.72 11.30 -5.88
C PHE A 57 -4.08 12.38 -6.89
N SER A 58 -3.94 12.05 -8.18
CA SER A 58 -4.31 12.92 -9.29
C SER A 58 -4.96 12.10 -10.41
N GLY A 59 -5.81 12.77 -11.20
CA GLY A 59 -6.60 12.11 -12.25
C GLY A 59 -8.00 11.71 -11.78
N LYS A 60 -8.71 10.93 -12.59
CA LYS A 60 -10.07 10.42 -12.30
C LYS A 60 -10.29 9.05 -12.94
N GLY A 61 -11.02 8.17 -12.27
CA GLY A 61 -11.37 6.84 -12.76
C GLY A 61 -10.12 6.02 -13.09
N LEU A 62 -10.06 5.46 -14.31
CA LEU A 62 -8.91 4.67 -14.77
C LEU A 62 -7.61 5.47 -14.92
N HIS A 63 -7.69 6.80 -14.99
CA HIS A 63 -6.53 7.68 -15.06
C HIS A 63 -6.09 8.18 -13.68
N GLU A 64 -6.77 7.76 -12.61
CA GLU A 64 -6.37 8.12 -11.25
C GLU A 64 -5.10 7.35 -10.85
N LYS A 65 -4.17 8.08 -10.25
CA LYS A 65 -2.85 7.57 -9.84
C LYS A 65 -2.38 8.26 -8.56
N GLY A 66 -1.66 7.52 -7.74
CA GLY A 66 -0.97 8.02 -6.54
C GLY A 66 0.51 8.22 -6.83
N VAL A 67 1.05 9.38 -6.48
CA VAL A 67 2.42 9.79 -6.77
C VAL A 67 3.12 10.20 -5.48
N VAL A 68 4.37 9.79 -5.28
CA VAL A 68 5.18 10.22 -4.13
C VAL A 68 5.46 11.71 -4.23
N VAL A 69 5.06 12.46 -3.20
CA VAL A 69 5.22 13.92 -3.10
C VAL A 69 6.20 14.33 -2.02
N ASP A 70 6.29 13.56 -0.94
CA ASP A 70 7.24 13.80 0.14
C ASP A 70 7.72 12.48 0.78
N MET A 71 8.86 12.49 1.46
CA MET A 71 9.39 11.36 2.22
C MET A 71 10.11 11.86 3.46
N ASP A 72 9.68 11.37 4.63
CA ASP A 72 10.35 11.56 5.90
C ASP A 72 11.47 10.51 6.04
N GLU A 73 12.68 10.89 5.63
CA GLU A 73 13.86 10.02 5.63
C GLU A 73 14.14 9.40 7.01
N ASP A 74 13.90 10.13 8.11
CA ASP A 74 14.10 9.62 9.47
C ASP A 74 13.15 8.44 9.75
N THR A 75 11.87 8.57 9.41
CA THR A 75 10.89 7.49 9.55
C THR A 75 11.23 6.30 8.66
N VAL A 76 11.53 6.55 7.37
CA VAL A 76 11.88 5.51 6.39
C VAL A 76 13.08 4.69 6.87
N LEU A 77 14.17 5.36 7.28
CA LEU A 77 15.39 4.72 7.78
C LEU A 77 15.15 3.98 9.10
N SER A 78 14.34 4.53 10.01
CA SER A 78 14.02 3.89 11.29
C SER A 78 13.28 2.55 11.12
N LEU A 79 12.52 2.39 10.04
CA LEU A 79 11.80 1.18 9.67
C LEU A 79 12.68 0.17 8.91
N GLY A 80 13.93 0.53 8.60
CA GLY A 80 14.85 -0.27 7.80
C GLY A 80 14.48 -0.30 6.32
N LEU A 81 13.71 0.69 5.85
CA LEU A 81 13.42 0.88 4.43
C LEU A 81 14.57 1.62 3.76
N ASP A 82 14.74 1.38 2.47
CA ASP A 82 15.74 2.04 1.63
C ASP A 82 15.09 3.19 0.86
N ALA A 83 15.47 4.42 1.21
CA ALA A 83 14.92 5.64 0.60
C ALA A 83 15.25 5.74 -0.90
N ASP A 84 16.28 5.05 -1.40
CA ASP A 84 16.62 5.04 -2.84
C ASP A 84 15.63 4.22 -3.69
N GLN A 85 14.78 3.39 -3.05
CA GLN A 85 13.76 2.59 -3.73
C GLN A 85 12.58 3.43 -4.25
N LEU A 86 12.37 4.60 -3.65
CA LEU A 86 11.29 5.51 -3.99
C LEU A 86 11.83 6.88 -4.39
N ARG A 87 11.18 7.52 -5.35
CA ARG A 87 11.59 8.85 -5.83
C ARG A 87 10.42 9.81 -5.86
N PHE A 88 10.69 11.09 -5.60
CA PHE A 88 9.70 12.14 -5.82
C PHE A 88 9.18 12.11 -7.27
N GLY A 89 7.86 12.21 -7.42
CA GLY A 89 7.19 12.09 -8.71
C GLY A 89 6.98 10.66 -9.20
N GLN A 90 7.46 9.64 -8.48
CA GLN A 90 7.22 8.24 -8.82
C GLN A 90 5.75 7.89 -8.62
N THR A 91 5.14 7.28 -9.64
CA THR A 91 3.78 6.74 -9.52
C THR A 91 3.84 5.40 -8.78
N VAL A 92 3.22 5.37 -7.60
CA VAL A 92 3.19 4.20 -6.70
C VAL A 92 1.79 3.60 -6.56
N VAL A 93 0.75 4.25 -7.07
CA VAL A 93 -0.61 3.70 -7.16
C VAL A 93 -1.20 3.96 -8.54
N ARG A 94 -1.95 3.01 -9.11
CA ARG A 94 -2.67 3.17 -10.39
C ARG A 94 -3.98 2.39 -10.44
N CYS A 95 -4.98 2.98 -11.07
CA CYS A 95 -6.21 2.29 -11.47
C CYS A 95 -6.00 1.46 -12.75
N SER A 96 -6.48 0.22 -12.78
CA SER A 96 -6.46 -0.64 -13.97
C SER A 96 -7.85 -1.16 -14.31
N ALA A 97 -8.23 -1.11 -15.60
CA ALA A 97 -9.44 -1.75 -16.14
C ALA A 97 -9.20 -3.20 -16.58
N ASP A 98 -7.97 -3.50 -17.01
CA ASP A 98 -7.58 -4.81 -17.50
C ASP A 98 -7.22 -5.72 -16.32
N ILE A 99 -8.13 -6.67 -16.07
CA ILE A 99 -7.80 -7.99 -15.56
C ILE A 99 -7.41 -8.80 -16.79
N ASP A 100 -6.21 -9.38 -16.81
CA ASP A 100 -5.77 -10.14 -17.99
C ASP A 100 -6.58 -11.44 -18.21
N ALA A 101 -6.50 -11.97 -19.43
CA ALA A 101 -7.10 -13.25 -19.82
C ALA A 101 -6.54 -14.48 -19.07
N ALA A 102 -5.52 -14.29 -18.20
CA ALA A 102 -4.95 -15.29 -17.30
C ALA A 102 -5.54 -15.24 -15.88
N GLY A 103 -6.48 -14.33 -15.62
CA GLY A 103 -7.41 -14.40 -14.49
C GLY A 103 -6.75 -14.27 -13.11
N THR A 104 -5.64 -13.55 -12.97
CA THR A 104 -5.03 -13.32 -11.66
C THR A 104 -4.62 -11.86 -11.44
N TYR A 105 -5.49 -11.11 -10.79
CA TYR A 105 -5.15 -10.58 -9.47
C TYR A 105 -6.27 -11.01 -8.53
N GLN A 106 -5.93 -11.73 -7.45
CA GLN A 106 -6.91 -11.93 -6.39
C GLN A 106 -7.47 -10.59 -6.03
N SER A 107 -8.80 -10.53 -5.90
CA SER A 107 -9.47 -9.54 -5.08
C SER A 107 -8.54 -9.21 -3.93
N ILE A 108 -8.00 -8.00 -3.95
CA ILE A 108 -7.22 -7.54 -2.83
C ILE A 108 -8.27 -7.38 -1.73
N ASP A 109 -8.42 -8.43 -0.94
CA ASP A 109 -9.24 -8.38 0.25
C ASP A 109 -8.46 -7.46 1.18
N ILE A 110 -8.94 -6.23 1.31
CA ILE A 110 -8.69 -5.52 2.55
C ILE A 110 -9.41 -6.40 3.56
N ASP A 111 -8.66 -7.17 4.34
CA ASP A 111 -9.22 -7.98 5.41
C ASP A 111 -9.77 -7.02 6.48
N LEU A 112 -10.94 -6.47 6.19
CA LEU A 112 -11.78 -5.63 7.03
C LEU A 112 -12.64 -6.53 7.93
N SER A 113 -12.52 -7.85 7.79
CA SER A 113 -13.24 -8.84 8.60
C SER A 113 -12.89 -8.71 10.09
N ALA A 114 -11.65 -8.29 10.37
CA ALA A 114 -11.26 -7.73 11.65
C ALA A 114 -11.48 -6.21 11.57
N ASN A 115 -12.40 -5.71 12.39
CA ASN A 115 -12.73 -4.29 12.50
C ASN A 115 -11.56 -3.47 13.10
N LYS A 116 -10.44 -3.40 12.37
CA LYS A 116 -9.16 -2.92 12.88
C LYS A 116 -9.16 -1.41 13.03
N THR A 117 -8.58 -0.92 14.12
CA THR A 117 -8.31 0.51 14.31
C THR A 117 -7.09 0.94 13.50
N THR A 118 -6.94 2.25 13.26
CA THR A 118 -5.76 2.82 12.61
C THR A 118 -4.45 2.38 13.30
N GLU A 119 -4.40 2.37 14.63
CA GLU A 119 -3.24 1.91 15.39
C GLU A 119 -2.87 0.45 15.12
N GLN A 120 -3.88 -0.42 14.98
CA GLN A 120 -3.67 -1.84 14.67
C GLN A 120 -3.14 -2.00 13.23
N ILE A 121 -3.63 -1.19 12.29
CA ILE A 121 -3.15 -1.19 10.90
C ILE A 121 -1.70 -0.75 10.82
N VAL A 122 -1.32 0.31 11.54
CA VAL A 122 0.07 0.77 11.64
C VAL A 122 0.95 -0.33 12.24
N THR A 123 0.48 -0.99 13.29
CA THR A 123 1.20 -2.11 13.93
C THR A 123 1.42 -3.27 12.94
N ASP A 124 0.38 -3.62 12.17
CA ASP A 124 0.44 -4.67 11.17
C ASP A 124 1.42 -4.32 10.03
N LEU A 125 1.43 -3.06 9.58
CA LEU A 125 2.37 -2.56 8.59
C LEU A 125 3.82 -2.71 9.06
N VAL A 126 4.12 -2.24 10.27
CA VAL A 126 5.46 -2.33 10.86
C VAL A 126 5.87 -3.79 11.05
N LEU A 127 4.98 -4.63 11.57
CA LEU A 127 5.27 -6.05 11.75
C LEU A 127 5.54 -6.75 10.41
N LEU A 128 4.78 -6.41 9.36
CA LEU A 128 4.97 -6.99 8.04
C LEU A 128 6.31 -6.57 7.42
N ILE A 129 6.73 -5.31 7.60
CA ILE A 129 8.05 -4.84 7.17
C ILE A 129 9.14 -5.62 7.90
N LEU A 130 9.11 -5.66 9.23
CA LEU A 130 10.13 -6.32 10.03
C LEU A 130 10.22 -7.82 9.73
N THR A 131 9.10 -8.49 9.49
CA THR A 131 9.09 -9.92 9.11
C THR A 131 9.62 -10.14 7.69
N THR A 132 9.28 -9.27 6.74
CA THR A 132 9.79 -9.36 5.36
C THR A 132 11.30 -9.11 5.29
N LEU A 133 11.81 -8.11 6.01
CA LEU A 133 13.23 -7.80 6.09
C LEU A 133 14.03 -8.94 6.75
N LYS A 134 13.56 -9.47 7.89
CA LYS A 134 14.21 -10.60 8.59
C LYS A 134 14.19 -11.90 7.78
N GLY A 135 13.15 -12.13 6.99
CA GLY A 135 13.04 -13.29 6.10
C GLY A 135 14.06 -13.30 4.97
N ASN A 136 14.60 -12.13 4.59
CA ASN A 136 15.57 -11.98 3.51
C ASN A 136 17.04 -12.18 3.95
N THR A 137 17.30 -12.26 5.27
CA THR A 137 18.65 -12.45 5.84
C THR A 137 19.03 -13.92 6.10
N ALA A 138 18.29 -14.89 5.55
CA ALA A 138 18.56 -16.32 5.73
C ALA A 138 19.28 -17.00 4.54
N GLY A 139 19.90 -16.22 3.64
CA GLY A 139 20.62 -16.70 2.46
C GLY A 139 22.10 -16.34 2.49
#